data_AF-A0A519WYL2-F1
#
_entry.id   AF-A0A519WYL2-F1
#
_cell.length_a   1.000
_cell.length_b   1.000
_cell.length_c   1.000
_cell.angle_alpha   90.00
_cell.angle_beta   90.00
_cell.angle_gamma   90.00
#
_symmetry.space_group_name_H-M   'P 1'
#
loop_
_entity.id
_entity.type
_entity.pdbx_description
1 polymer ?
#
loop_
_entity_poly.entity_id
_entity_poly.type
_entity_poly.pdbx_seq_one_letter_code
_entity_poly.pdbx_strand_id
1 'polypeptide(L)'
;MEYIAGKVIKGSSGVWGEVPMPAHPTMKESEAKHIAEWILSLSAGGNSTPTLPAVGKITTPTETKATAPVLNIKATYTDIGGAGLKPLSDTYVANLRSSVIDARDLKDLSGFARKDNKGDISLIFPEKEGWIKLKSIDLTGIAAIGTSIQKSGDINYTFEIRIDSENGTQIGKADKVSGRIDISPVTDGKFHDVFIKVKADQPASKERHALKTLIFLSN
;
A
#
# COMPACT_ATOMS: atom_id res chain seq x y z
N MET A 1 1.76 -6.57 -43.92
CA MET A 1 0.94 -5.34 -44.01
C MET A 1 0.32 -5.15 -45.39
N GLU A 2 1.09 -5.31 -46.49
CA GLU A 2 0.56 -5.28 -47.87
C GLU A 2 -0.68 -6.15 -48.10
N TYR A 3 -0.70 -7.37 -47.55
CA TYR A 3 -1.76 -8.33 -47.83
C TYR A 3 -3.14 -7.85 -47.33
N ILE A 4 -3.23 -7.44 -46.06
CA ILE A 4 -4.50 -6.98 -45.46
C ILE A 4 -4.91 -5.62 -46.05
N ALA A 5 -3.96 -4.67 -46.17
CA ALA A 5 -4.23 -3.37 -46.78
C ALA A 5 -4.73 -3.52 -48.23
N GLY A 6 -4.12 -4.42 -49.01
CA GLY A 6 -4.55 -4.74 -50.37
C GLY A 6 -5.94 -5.36 -50.44
N LYS A 7 -6.34 -6.17 -49.44
CA LYS A 7 -7.69 -6.74 -49.32
C LYS A 7 -8.74 -5.70 -48.94
N VAL A 8 -8.39 -4.67 -48.16
CA VAL A 8 -9.26 -3.52 -47.87
C VAL A 8 -9.55 -2.72 -49.13
N ILE A 9 -8.52 -2.43 -49.93
CA ILE A 9 -8.67 -1.61 -51.15
C ILE A 9 -9.41 -2.38 -52.24
N LYS A 10 -9.04 -3.65 -52.48
CA LYS A 10 -9.59 -4.46 -53.58
C LYS A 10 -10.87 -5.19 -53.23
N GLY A 11 -11.29 -5.15 -51.97
CA GLY A 11 -12.37 -5.98 -51.45
C GLY A 11 -11.96 -7.44 -51.27
N SER A 12 -12.79 -8.21 -50.57
CA SER A 12 -12.53 -9.63 -50.38
C SER A 12 -13.80 -10.40 -50.04
N SER A 13 -13.87 -11.64 -50.50
CA SER A 13 -14.92 -12.60 -50.16
C SER A 13 -14.30 -13.77 -49.39
N GLY A 14 -14.95 -14.22 -48.31
CA GLY A 14 -14.52 -15.35 -47.48
C GLY A 14 -13.39 -15.07 -46.47
N VAL A 15 -12.70 -13.92 -46.55
CA VAL A 15 -11.61 -13.56 -45.62
C VAL A 15 -12.14 -12.96 -44.31
N TRP A 16 -13.27 -12.23 -44.35
CA TRP A 16 -13.88 -11.57 -43.20
C TRP A 16 -15.17 -12.26 -42.72
N GLY A 17 -15.47 -13.44 -43.26
CA GLY A 17 -16.72 -14.16 -43.05
C GLY A 17 -17.48 -14.41 -44.36
N GLU A 18 -18.70 -14.95 -44.24
CA GLU A 18 -19.57 -15.26 -45.39
C GLU A 18 -20.02 -14.02 -46.15
N VAL A 19 -20.13 -12.87 -45.47
CA VAL A 19 -20.50 -11.60 -46.09
C VAL A 19 -19.27 -10.98 -46.74
N PRO A 20 -19.25 -10.78 -48.08
CA PRO A 20 -18.11 -10.18 -48.76
C PRO A 20 -17.96 -8.71 -48.40
N MET A 21 -16.70 -8.28 -48.19
CA MET A 21 -16.36 -6.88 -47.99
C MET A 21 -16.17 -6.20 -49.37
N PRO A 22 -16.94 -5.13 -49.67
CA PRO A 22 -16.79 -4.37 -50.91
C PRO A 22 -15.40 -3.74 -51.07
N ALA A 23 -15.02 -3.43 -52.31
CA ALA A 23 -13.77 -2.73 -52.60
C ALA A 23 -13.86 -1.25 -52.20
N HIS A 24 -12.77 -0.71 -51.65
CA HIS A 24 -12.61 0.70 -51.30
C HIS A 24 -11.52 1.36 -52.18
N PRO A 25 -11.76 1.55 -53.50
CA PRO A 25 -10.73 2.01 -54.44
C PRO A 25 -10.32 3.47 -54.25
N THR A 26 -11.11 4.27 -53.52
CA THR A 26 -10.84 5.68 -53.23
C THR A 26 -9.96 5.89 -52.00
N MET A 27 -9.69 4.83 -51.22
CA MET A 27 -8.86 4.88 -50.02
C MET A 27 -7.38 4.85 -50.39
N LYS A 28 -6.56 5.69 -49.74
CA LYS A 28 -5.12 5.67 -49.96
C LYS A 28 -4.49 4.45 -49.31
N GLU A 29 -3.42 3.94 -49.89
CA GLU A 29 -2.71 2.77 -49.37
C GLU A 29 -2.19 2.98 -47.95
N SER A 30 -1.73 4.18 -47.62
CA SER A 30 -1.27 4.55 -46.28
C SER A 30 -2.39 4.50 -45.23
N GLU A 31 -3.62 4.86 -45.60
CA GLU A 31 -4.79 4.81 -44.71
C GLU A 31 -5.23 3.36 -44.48
N ALA A 32 -5.26 2.55 -45.55
CA ALA A 32 -5.54 1.12 -45.45
C ALA A 32 -4.49 0.38 -44.62
N LYS A 33 -3.21 0.77 -44.71
CA LYS A 33 -2.13 0.25 -43.86
C LYS A 33 -2.37 0.62 -42.38
N HIS A 34 -2.68 1.86 -42.04
CA HIS A 34 -3.01 2.24 -40.65
C HIS A 34 -4.20 1.47 -40.07
N ILE A 35 -5.26 1.27 -40.86
CA ILE A 35 -6.41 0.47 -40.42
C ILE A 35 -5.99 -0.97 -40.18
N ALA A 36 -5.19 -1.56 -41.08
CA ALA A 36 -4.67 -2.91 -40.90
C ALA A 36 -3.76 -3.01 -39.66
N GLU A 37 -2.94 -1.99 -39.37
CA GLU A 37 -2.10 -1.92 -38.16
C GLU A 37 -2.96 -1.86 -36.90
N TRP A 38 -4.00 -1.05 -36.91
CA TRP A 38 -4.93 -0.96 -35.79
C TRP A 38 -5.69 -2.27 -35.57
N ILE A 39 -6.24 -2.89 -36.63
CA ILE A 39 -6.91 -4.19 -36.52
C ILE A 39 -5.95 -5.27 -36.00
N LEU A 40 -4.71 -5.29 -36.51
CA LEU A 40 -3.71 -6.23 -36.05
C LEU A 40 -3.30 -5.95 -34.60
N SER A 41 -3.26 -4.70 -34.13
CA SER A 41 -2.97 -4.37 -32.74
C SER A 41 -4.10 -4.77 -31.77
N LEU A 42 -5.33 -4.92 -32.27
CA LEU A 42 -6.44 -5.51 -31.51
C LEU A 42 -6.33 -7.03 -31.40
N SER A 43 -5.75 -7.70 -32.41
CA SER A 43 -5.63 -9.17 -32.47
C SER A 43 -4.29 -9.71 -31.95
N ALA A 44 -3.23 -8.91 -32.04
CA ALA A 44 -1.97 -9.19 -31.40
C ALA A 44 -2.24 -9.10 -29.90
N GLY A 45 -2.36 -10.26 -29.25
CA GLY A 45 -2.42 -10.38 -27.79
C GLY A 45 -1.46 -9.37 -27.20
N GLY A 46 -2.03 -8.35 -26.55
CA GLY A 46 -1.41 -7.05 -26.41
C GLY A 46 0.02 -7.18 -25.93
N ASN A 47 0.96 -6.54 -26.66
CA ASN A 47 2.36 -6.34 -26.29
C ASN A 47 2.75 -7.06 -24.98
N SER A 48 2.92 -8.38 -25.04
CA SER A 48 3.20 -9.20 -23.85
C SER A 48 4.66 -9.10 -23.44
N THR A 49 5.29 -7.98 -23.77
CA THR A 49 6.61 -7.62 -23.27
C THR A 49 6.44 -7.40 -21.77
N PRO A 50 7.02 -8.26 -20.91
CA PRO A 50 6.91 -8.08 -19.48
C PRO A 50 7.47 -6.70 -19.12
N THR A 51 6.65 -5.86 -18.48
CA THR A 51 7.09 -4.53 -18.05
C THR A 51 8.12 -4.61 -16.94
N LEU A 52 8.08 -5.70 -16.16
CA LEU A 52 9.02 -6.05 -15.10
C LEU A 52 9.26 -7.57 -15.06
N PRO A 53 10.43 -8.03 -14.59
CA PRO A 53 10.68 -9.45 -14.34
C PRO A 53 9.79 -10.00 -13.22
N ALA A 54 9.54 -11.31 -13.23
CA ALA A 54 8.71 -11.99 -12.22
C ALA A 54 9.26 -11.91 -10.80
N VAL A 55 10.58 -11.71 -10.65
CA VAL A 55 11.27 -11.49 -9.38
C VAL A 55 12.12 -10.23 -9.51
N GLY A 56 12.03 -9.34 -8.54
CA GLY A 56 12.80 -8.11 -8.53
C GLY A 56 12.60 -7.32 -7.24
N LYS A 57 13.33 -6.20 -7.13
CA LYS A 57 13.20 -5.25 -6.02
C LYS A 57 12.49 -4.00 -6.54
N ILE A 58 11.41 -3.60 -5.87
CA ILE A 58 10.72 -2.34 -6.16
C ILE A 58 11.31 -1.28 -5.24
N THR A 59 11.92 -0.25 -5.82
CA THR A 59 12.35 0.94 -5.07
C THR A 59 11.18 1.89 -4.94
N THR A 60 10.88 2.35 -3.73
CA THR A 60 9.82 3.33 -3.48
C THR A 60 10.16 4.66 -4.17
N PRO A 61 9.18 5.35 -4.78
CA PRO A 61 9.41 6.69 -5.33
C PRO A 61 9.89 7.66 -4.24
N THR A 62 10.83 8.55 -4.57
CA THR A 62 11.37 9.56 -3.64
C THR A 62 10.30 10.55 -3.17
N GLU A 63 9.24 10.76 -3.96
CA GLU A 63 8.10 11.61 -3.61
C GLU A 63 6.99 10.81 -2.90
N THR A 64 7.22 10.45 -1.64
CA THR A 64 6.11 10.04 -0.77
C THR A 64 5.39 11.30 -0.30
N LYS A 65 4.21 11.58 -0.83
CA LYS A 65 3.33 12.58 -0.24
C LYS A 65 3.06 12.16 1.21
N ALA A 66 3.29 13.04 2.18
CA ALA A 66 2.99 12.79 3.59
C ALA A 66 1.53 12.38 3.83
N THR A 67 0.64 12.68 2.87
CA THR A 67 -0.79 12.34 2.86
C THR A 67 -1.15 11.03 2.15
N ALA A 68 -0.17 10.29 1.60
CA ALA A 68 -0.38 9.01 0.91
C ALA A 68 0.29 7.86 1.69
N PRO A 69 -0.36 7.33 2.74
CA PRO A 69 0.24 6.36 3.65
C PRO A 69 0.32 4.94 3.08
N VAL A 70 -0.09 4.71 1.83
CA VAL A 70 -0.15 3.37 1.23
C VAL A 70 0.47 3.38 -0.16
N LEU A 71 1.46 2.52 -0.37
CA LEU A 71 2.02 2.19 -1.68
C LEU A 71 1.31 0.96 -2.23
N ASN A 72 0.66 1.09 -3.37
CA ASN A 72 -0.01 -0.01 -4.04
C ASN A 72 0.92 -0.62 -5.09
N ILE A 73 1.23 -1.91 -4.95
CA ILE A 73 1.94 -2.69 -5.96
C ILE A 73 0.88 -3.45 -6.75
N LYS A 74 0.75 -3.13 -8.04
CA LYS A 74 -0.22 -3.76 -8.95
C LYS A 74 0.51 -4.67 -9.93
N ALA A 75 0.07 -5.92 -10.04
CA ALA A 75 0.50 -6.87 -11.04
C ALA A 75 -0.70 -7.29 -11.89
N THR A 76 -0.58 -7.19 -13.20
CA THR A 76 -1.59 -7.68 -14.15
C THR A 76 -0.97 -8.78 -14.99
N TYR A 77 -1.63 -9.93 -15.06
CA TYR A 77 -1.27 -11.02 -15.94
C TYR A 77 -2.36 -11.14 -17.01
N THR A 78 -1.94 -11.27 -18.27
CA THR A 78 -2.82 -11.55 -19.39
C THR A 78 -2.34 -12.84 -20.03
N ASP A 79 -3.21 -13.85 -20.10
CA ASP A 79 -2.90 -15.07 -20.81
C ASP A 79 -2.84 -14.82 -22.33
N ILE A 80 -2.25 -15.76 -23.07
CA ILE A 80 -2.07 -15.61 -24.52
C ILE A 80 -3.39 -15.90 -25.27
N GLY A 81 -4.42 -16.42 -24.60
CA GLY A 81 -5.61 -16.99 -25.22
C GLY A 81 -5.32 -18.27 -26.02
N GLY A 82 -6.39 -18.89 -26.53
CA GLY A 82 -6.33 -20.03 -27.47
C GLY A 82 -6.85 -19.62 -28.86
N ALA A 83 -6.72 -20.51 -29.86
CA ALA A 83 -7.24 -20.22 -31.21
C ALA A 83 -8.75 -19.92 -31.19
N GLY A 84 -9.13 -18.68 -31.50
CA GLY A 84 -10.52 -18.20 -31.44
C GLY A 84 -11.02 -17.81 -30.04
N LEU A 85 -10.17 -17.88 -29.02
CA LEU A 85 -10.49 -17.48 -27.64
C LEU A 85 -9.82 -16.15 -27.31
N LYS A 86 -10.57 -15.24 -26.69
CA LYS A 86 -10.04 -13.95 -26.24
C LYS A 86 -9.08 -14.16 -25.05
N PRO A 87 -7.97 -13.42 -24.99
CA PRO A 87 -7.11 -13.37 -23.82
C PRO A 87 -7.88 -13.00 -22.54
N LEU A 88 -7.54 -13.65 -21.43
CA LEU A 88 -8.05 -13.31 -20.11
C LEU A 88 -6.97 -12.57 -19.31
N SER A 89 -7.37 -11.48 -18.65
CA SER A 89 -6.50 -10.73 -17.75
C SER A 89 -7.00 -10.83 -16.31
N ASP A 90 -6.09 -11.06 -15.37
CA ASP A 90 -6.33 -10.92 -13.95
C ASP A 90 -5.35 -9.91 -13.32
N THR A 91 -5.76 -9.28 -12.24
CA THR A 91 -5.00 -8.22 -11.57
C THR A 91 -4.98 -8.43 -10.07
N TYR A 92 -3.77 -8.50 -9.52
CA TYR A 92 -3.53 -8.52 -8.08
C TYR A 92 -2.94 -7.20 -7.60
N VAL A 93 -3.40 -6.71 -6.44
CA VAL A 93 -2.89 -5.49 -5.80
C VAL A 93 -2.46 -5.80 -4.38
N ALA A 94 -1.18 -5.56 -4.08
CA ALA A 94 -0.66 -5.59 -2.72
C ALA A 94 -0.56 -4.15 -2.18
N ASN A 95 -1.14 -3.92 -1.01
CA ASN A 95 -1.15 -2.60 -0.36
C ASN A 95 -0.09 -2.57 0.76
N LEU A 96 0.95 -1.76 0.59
CA LEU A 96 2.00 -1.56 1.59
C LEU A 96 1.72 -0.28 2.38
N ARG A 97 1.44 -0.41 3.68
CA ARG A 97 1.24 0.74 4.57
C ARG A 97 2.58 1.34 4.99
N SER A 98 2.57 2.65 5.22
CA SER A 98 3.68 3.42 5.78
C SER A 98 4.12 2.84 7.14
N SER A 99 5.42 2.78 7.37
CA SER A 99 5.99 2.46 8.68
C SER A 99 5.82 3.60 9.68
N VAL A 100 5.44 4.80 9.22
CA VAL A 100 5.15 5.96 10.06
C VAL A 100 3.64 6.17 10.14
N ILE A 101 3.12 6.20 11.37
CA ILE A 101 1.71 6.45 11.69
C ILE A 101 1.62 7.75 12.48
N ASP A 102 0.85 8.71 11.97
CA ASP A 102 0.62 9.97 12.65
C ASP A 102 -0.45 9.83 13.74
N ALA A 103 -0.33 10.62 14.82
CA ALA A 103 -1.32 10.70 15.89
C ALA A 103 -2.74 10.99 15.37
N ARG A 104 -2.87 11.67 14.23
CA ARG A 104 -4.12 11.89 13.50
C ARG A 104 -4.86 10.62 13.12
N ASP A 105 -4.12 9.60 12.73
CA ASP A 105 -4.67 8.36 12.18
C ASP A 105 -4.97 7.31 13.26
N LEU A 106 -4.53 7.55 14.50
CA LEU A 106 -4.79 6.70 15.65
C LEU A 106 -6.22 6.91 16.17
N LYS A 107 -7.12 6.00 15.79
CA LYS A 107 -8.56 6.08 16.10
C LYS A 107 -8.97 5.24 17.30
N ASP A 108 -8.42 4.03 17.43
CA ASP A 108 -8.74 3.13 18.54
C ASP A 108 -7.77 3.38 19.70
N LEU A 109 -8.23 4.14 20.70
CA LEU A 109 -7.42 4.51 21.85
C LEU A 109 -8.27 4.68 23.11
N SER A 110 -7.63 4.59 24.27
CA SER A 110 -8.23 4.82 25.59
C SER A 110 -7.25 5.61 26.47
N GLY A 111 -7.77 6.55 27.26
CA GLY A 111 -6.98 7.37 28.20
C GLY A 111 -6.23 8.55 27.58
N PHE A 112 -6.08 8.63 26.25
CA PHE A 112 -5.45 9.75 25.57
C PHE A 112 -6.44 10.87 25.24
N ALA A 113 -6.00 12.12 25.37
CA ALA A 113 -6.78 13.28 24.92
C ALA A 113 -6.21 13.84 23.61
N ARG A 114 -7.07 14.22 22.67
CA ARG A 114 -6.65 14.83 21.40
C ARG A 114 -6.45 16.33 21.57
N LYS A 115 -5.30 16.84 21.11
CA LYS A 115 -4.99 18.27 21.02
C LYS A 115 -4.76 18.63 19.56
N ASP A 116 -5.57 19.56 19.05
CA ASP A 116 -5.42 20.13 17.71
C ASP A 116 -4.79 21.51 17.82
N ASN A 117 -3.67 21.72 17.12
CA ASN A 117 -3.07 23.03 16.96
C ASN A 117 -2.94 23.39 15.47
N LYS A 118 -3.98 24.01 14.90
CA LYS A 118 -4.04 24.42 13.50
C LYS A 118 -3.76 23.27 12.51
N GLY A 119 -4.23 22.06 12.85
CA GLY A 119 -4.00 20.86 12.06
C GLY A 119 -2.78 20.04 12.48
N ASP A 120 -1.95 20.49 13.41
CA ASP A 120 -0.98 19.60 14.08
C ASP A 120 -1.70 18.89 15.24
N ILE A 121 -2.21 17.68 14.98
CA ILE A 121 -2.93 16.89 16.00
C ILE A 121 -1.93 16.03 16.74
N SER A 122 -2.00 16.06 18.06
CA SER A 122 -1.21 15.22 18.95
C SER A 122 -2.10 14.54 20.00
N LEU A 123 -1.64 13.42 20.54
CA LEU A 123 -2.33 12.69 21.60
C LEU A 123 -1.65 12.94 22.94
N ILE A 124 -2.28 13.72 23.80
CA ILE A 124 -1.85 13.93 25.18
C ILE A 124 -1.93 12.60 25.93
N PHE A 125 -0.85 12.24 26.60
CA PHE A 125 -0.70 11.00 27.35
C PHE A 125 -1.72 10.90 28.50
N PRO A 126 -2.05 9.68 28.94
CA PRO A 126 -3.04 9.46 30.01
C PRO A 126 -2.58 9.94 31.38
N GLU A 127 -3.51 10.19 32.29
CA GLU A 127 -3.18 10.61 33.67
C GLU A 127 -2.67 9.46 34.55
N LYS A 128 -3.14 8.24 34.27
CA LYS A 128 -2.78 7.01 34.99
C LYS A 128 -2.34 5.94 34.01
N GLU A 129 -3.24 5.52 33.13
CA GLU A 129 -2.98 4.52 32.10
C GLU A 129 -3.85 4.75 30.88
N GLY A 130 -3.39 4.26 29.74
CA GLY A 130 -4.08 4.34 28.48
C GLY A 130 -3.46 3.38 27.48
N TRP A 131 -4.16 3.16 26.37
CA TRP A 131 -3.69 2.28 25.31
C TRP A 131 -4.05 2.83 23.93
N ILE A 132 -3.27 2.42 22.94
CA ILE A 132 -3.52 2.64 21.51
C ILE A 132 -3.57 1.27 20.85
N LYS A 133 -4.61 1.01 20.06
CA LYS A 133 -4.78 -0.23 19.30
C LYS A 133 -4.52 0.02 17.82
N LEU A 134 -3.66 -0.78 17.22
CA LEU A 134 -3.41 -0.83 15.79
C LEU A 134 -3.92 -2.16 15.25
N LYS A 135 -4.80 -2.11 14.25
CA LYS A 135 -5.47 -3.30 13.72
C LYS A 135 -4.69 -3.94 12.59
N SER A 136 -4.58 -5.27 12.64
CA SER A 136 -4.06 -6.10 11.55
C SER A 136 -2.71 -5.59 11.04
N ILE A 137 -1.67 -5.63 11.89
CA ILE A 137 -0.30 -5.20 11.59
C ILE A 137 0.58 -6.44 11.42
N ASP A 138 1.35 -6.48 10.33
CA ASP A 138 2.41 -7.47 10.16
C ASP A 138 3.67 -6.96 10.87
N LEU A 139 4.19 -7.75 11.81
CA LEU A 139 5.38 -7.45 12.60
C LEU A 139 6.63 -8.17 12.10
N THR A 140 6.54 -8.91 10.98
CA THR A 140 7.67 -9.64 10.39
C THR A 140 8.80 -8.68 10.04
N GLY A 141 9.98 -8.90 10.61
CA GLY A 141 11.17 -8.08 10.37
C GLY A 141 11.20 -6.73 11.10
N ILE A 142 10.21 -6.44 11.96
CA ILE A 142 10.22 -5.27 12.83
C ILE A 142 10.98 -5.58 14.12
N ALA A 143 11.91 -4.69 14.46
CA ALA A 143 12.81 -4.82 15.61
C ALA A 143 12.45 -3.88 16.76
N ALA A 144 11.82 -2.75 16.45
CA ALA A 144 11.44 -1.76 17.44
C ALA A 144 10.28 -0.88 16.98
N ILE A 145 9.64 -0.25 17.96
CA ILE A 145 8.71 0.85 17.74
C ILE A 145 9.36 2.15 18.25
N GLY A 146 9.50 3.11 17.35
CA GLY A 146 9.93 4.47 17.64
C GLY A 146 8.76 5.38 17.97
N THR A 147 8.94 6.29 18.90
CA THR A 147 7.95 7.33 19.23
C THR A 147 8.54 8.72 19.08
N SER A 148 7.80 9.61 18.42
CA SER A 148 8.05 11.06 18.43
C SER A 148 7.05 11.73 19.35
N ILE A 149 7.55 12.44 20.36
CA ILE A 149 6.71 13.08 21.37
C ILE A 149 7.07 14.56 21.55
N GLN A 150 6.10 15.36 21.92
CA GLN A 150 6.31 16.66 22.54
C GLN A 150 6.39 16.46 24.05
N LYS A 151 7.58 16.64 24.64
CA LYS A 151 7.77 16.59 26.09
C LYS A 151 7.12 17.80 26.75
N SER A 152 6.46 17.56 27.88
CA SER A 152 5.83 18.56 28.75
C SER A 152 5.64 17.94 30.13
N GLY A 153 6.07 18.64 31.17
CA GLY A 153 6.14 18.14 32.55
C GLY A 153 7.27 17.13 32.80
N ASP A 154 7.51 16.83 34.07
CA ASP A 154 8.49 15.85 34.56
C ASP A 154 7.80 14.56 35.02
N ILE A 155 7.08 13.91 34.11
CA ILE A 155 6.37 12.66 34.40
C ILE A 155 7.00 11.53 33.60
N ASN A 156 7.45 10.50 34.31
CA ASN A 156 7.92 9.28 33.69
C ASN A 156 6.73 8.38 33.34
N TYR A 157 6.86 7.72 32.21
CA TYR A 157 5.86 6.79 31.71
C TYR A 157 6.55 5.49 31.30
N THR A 158 5.86 4.39 31.55
CA THR A 158 6.22 3.07 31.07
C THR A 158 5.42 2.75 29.81
N PHE A 159 6.09 2.33 28.74
CA PHE A 159 5.48 1.76 27.53
C PHE A 159 5.52 0.24 27.58
N GLU A 160 4.38 -0.39 27.29
CA GLU A 160 4.28 -1.83 27.05
C GLU A 160 3.67 -2.08 25.68
N ILE A 161 4.29 -2.96 24.90
CA ILE A 161 3.81 -3.35 23.57
C ILE A 161 3.35 -4.80 23.68
N ARG A 162 2.07 -5.02 23.36
CA ARG A 162 1.39 -6.32 23.42
C ARG A 162 0.72 -6.64 22.09
N ILE A 163 0.53 -7.92 21.81
CA ILE A 163 -0.15 -8.40 20.59
C ILE A 163 -1.45 -9.15 20.91
N ASP A 164 -2.35 -9.17 19.93
CA ASP A 164 -3.65 -9.85 19.87
C ASP A 164 -4.74 -9.35 20.83
N SER A 165 -4.36 -8.94 22.05
CA SER A 165 -5.31 -8.38 23.02
C SER A 165 -4.65 -7.39 23.97
N GLU A 166 -5.47 -6.59 24.68
CA GLU A 166 -4.98 -5.60 25.63
C GLU A 166 -4.11 -6.23 26.75
N ASN A 167 -4.38 -7.47 27.12
CA ASN A 167 -3.62 -8.25 28.09
C ASN A 167 -2.90 -9.44 27.43
N GLY A 168 -2.66 -9.36 26.12
CA GLY A 168 -2.02 -10.41 25.36
C GLY A 168 -0.52 -10.49 25.61
N THR A 169 0.16 -11.26 24.77
CA THR A 169 1.60 -11.50 24.84
C THR A 169 2.35 -10.18 24.76
N GLN A 170 3.13 -9.88 25.80
CA GLN A 170 4.01 -8.72 25.81
C GLN A 170 5.25 -9.00 24.97
N ILE A 171 5.46 -8.20 23.95
CA ILE A 171 6.61 -8.29 23.06
C ILE A 171 7.64 -7.20 23.32
N GLY A 172 7.27 -6.09 23.95
CA GLY A 172 8.21 -5.02 24.30
C GLY A 172 7.82 -4.30 25.57
N LYS A 173 8.82 -3.77 26.27
CA LYS A 173 8.63 -2.91 27.44
C LYS A 173 9.76 -1.90 27.52
N ALA A 174 9.45 -0.66 27.86
CA ALA A 174 10.44 0.37 28.13
C ALA A 174 9.94 1.36 29.19
N ASP A 175 10.80 1.71 30.14
CA ASP A 175 10.54 2.76 31.13
C ASP A 175 10.85 4.16 30.56
N LYS A 176 10.63 4.31 29.25
CA LYS A 176 10.79 5.54 28.47
C LYS A 176 9.77 5.54 27.33
N VAL A 177 9.38 6.74 26.93
CA VAL A 177 8.29 6.94 25.96
C VAL A 177 8.68 7.75 24.74
N SER A 178 9.97 8.08 24.62
CA SER A 178 10.57 8.74 23.47
C SER A 178 11.67 7.88 22.88
N GLY A 179 11.75 7.85 21.55
CA GLY A 179 12.81 7.17 20.82
C GLY A 179 12.51 5.69 20.60
N ARG A 180 13.56 4.87 20.47
CA ARG A 180 13.47 3.45 20.11
C ARG A 180 13.10 2.57 21.31
N ILE A 181 12.04 1.78 21.15
CA ILE A 181 11.56 0.75 22.08
C ILE A 181 11.67 -0.60 21.39
N ASP A 182 12.60 -1.43 21.84
CA ASP A 182 12.83 -2.74 21.24
C ASP A 182 11.67 -3.70 21.51
N ILE A 183 11.37 -4.53 20.52
CA ILE A 183 10.37 -5.59 20.62
C ILE A 183 11.01 -6.95 20.33
N SER A 184 10.41 -7.99 20.90
CA SER A 184 10.74 -9.37 20.60
C SER A 184 10.31 -9.69 19.16
N PRO A 185 11.15 -10.39 18.38
CA PRO A 185 10.86 -10.67 16.98
C PRO A 185 9.62 -11.56 16.85
N VAL A 186 8.68 -11.14 16.00
CA VAL A 186 7.48 -11.93 15.63
C VAL A 186 7.75 -12.55 14.26
N THR A 187 7.67 -13.89 14.16
CA THR A 187 8.14 -14.67 13.00
C THR A 187 7.07 -15.58 12.41
N ASP A 188 5.81 -15.44 12.83
CA ASP A 188 4.72 -16.30 12.39
C ASP A 188 4.08 -15.89 11.05
N GLY A 189 4.48 -14.74 10.49
CA GLY A 189 4.00 -14.22 9.21
C GLY A 189 2.51 -13.84 9.23
N LYS A 190 1.93 -13.63 10.42
CA LYS A 190 0.51 -13.30 10.59
C LYS A 190 0.32 -11.82 10.89
N PHE A 191 -0.90 -11.36 10.63
CA PHE A 191 -1.35 -10.04 11.06
C PHE A 191 -1.83 -10.09 12.50
N HIS A 192 -1.34 -9.17 13.32
CA HIS A 192 -1.71 -9.04 14.74
C HIS A 192 -2.37 -7.70 15.03
N ASP A 193 -3.23 -7.69 16.04
CA ASP A 193 -3.66 -6.44 16.65
C ASP A 193 -2.60 -5.99 17.67
N VAL A 194 -1.98 -4.84 17.46
CA VAL A 194 -0.90 -4.33 18.34
C VAL A 194 -1.49 -3.34 19.34
N PHE A 195 -1.26 -3.61 20.62
CA PHE A 195 -1.65 -2.75 21.73
C PHE A 195 -0.42 -2.07 22.31
N ILE A 196 -0.40 -0.74 22.28
CA ILE A 196 0.65 0.09 22.89
C ILE A 196 0.04 0.69 24.15
N LYS A 197 0.41 0.16 25.31
CA LYS A 197 -0.04 0.66 26.62
C LYS A 197 0.96 1.66 27.16
N VAL A 198 0.44 2.71 27.75
CA VAL A 198 1.21 3.80 28.35
C VAL A 198 0.70 4.02 29.76
N LYS A 199 1.59 3.87 30.73
CA LYS A 199 1.28 3.99 32.15
C LYS A 199 2.15 5.08 32.77
N ALA A 200 1.54 6.00 33.52
CA ALA A 200 2.27 7.01 34.27
C ALA A 200 2.81 6.38 35.57
N ASP A 201 4.07 6.67 35.90
CA ASP A 201 4.70 6.15 37.13
C ASP A 201 4.19 6.88 38.38
N GLN A 202 3.68 8.10 38.20
CA GLN A 202 3.04 8.91 39.22
C GLN A 202 1.76 9.56 38.65
N PRO A 203 0.79 9.96 39.50
CA PRO A 203 -0.41 10.66 39.03
C PRO A 203 -0.01 11.91 38.26
N ALA A 204 -0.35 11.97 36.98
CA ALA A 204 0.10 13.05 36.12
C ALA A 204 -0.46 14.41 36.56
N SER A 205 0.38 15.45 36.49
CA SER A 205 -0.07 16.85 36.61
C SER A 205 -0.82 17.30 35.34
N LYS A 206 -1.27 18.56 35.29
CA LYS A 206 -1.87 19.15 34.07
C LYS A 206 -0.94 19.09 32.86
N GLU A 207 0.38 19.11 33.08
CA GLU A 207 1.38 19.08 32.02
C GLU A 207 1.78 17.63 31.71
N ARG A 208 1.46 17.18 30.50
CA ARG A 208 1.67 15.81 30.04
C ARG A 208 2.29 15.79 28.67
N HIS A 209 3.13 14.80 28.42
CA HIS A 209 3.69 14.54 27.10
C HIS A 209 2.59 14.32 26.06
N ALA A 210 2.88 14.65 24.80
CA ALA A 210 1.96 14.40 23.70
C ALA A 210 2.64 13.59 22.59
N LEU A 211 2.00 12.50 22.15
CA LEU A 211 2.44 11.68 21.01
C LEU A 211 2.17 12.43 19.71
N LYS A 212 3.17 12.48 18.83
CA LYS A 212 3.02 12.97 17.45
C LYS A 212 3.00 11.84 16.45
N THR A 213 3.99 10.93 16.50
CA THR A 213 4.08 9.84 15.55
C THR A 213 4.58 8.55 16.18
N LEU A 214 4.16 7.42 15.61
CA LEU A 214 4.70 6.09 15.84
C LEU A 214 5.45 5.65 14.58
N ILE A 215 6.60 5.01 14.77
CA ILE A 215 7.49 4.60 13.68
C ILE A 215 7.85 3.13 13.88
N PHE A 216 7.49 2.26 12.95
CA PHE A 216 7.92 0.87 12.94
C PHE A 216 9.32 0.78 12.34
N LEU A 217 10.29 0.31 13.13
CA LEU A 217 11.68 0.24 12.75
C LEU A 217 12.03 -1.20 12.42
N SER A 218 12.42 -1.45 11.17
CA SER A 218 12.97 -2.74 10.75
C SER A 218 14.38 -2.95 11.33
N ASN A 219 14.83 -4.20 11.31
CA ASN A 219 16.26 -4.51 11.38
C ASN A 219 17.03 -3.93 10.18
#